data_AF-A0A2N1WGD0-F1
#
_entry.id   AF-A0A2N1WGD0-F1
#
_cell.length_a   1.000
_cell.length_b   1.000
_cell.length_c   1.000
_cell.angle_alpha   90.00
_cell.angle_beta   90.00
_cell.angle_gamma   90.00
#
_symmetry.space_group_name_H-M   'P 1'
#
loop_
_entity.id
_entity.type
_entity.pdbx_description
1 polymer ?
#
loop_
_entity_poly.entity_id
_entity_poly.type
_entity_poly.pdbx_seq_one_letter_code
_entity_poly.pdbx_strand_id
1 'polypeptide(L)'
;MARCRPGASDRQVEDARLSQGGLPVVVIAGRPNVGKSTLFNALTRTRDALVADQPGVTRDRIYGRACLSERNVILVDTGGLDPDPDPLIQDAGRQTRVALEQADLIALVVDGRGAVSSEDLEIAARLRVLGTPVVVVVNKTDGIDIEGACAEFSALGFSAPVPIAAAHRRGLDRLADRIVADLPEERPDDIVINAADVIRLALIGRPNVGKSTLLNRLAGDERAVTADQPGTTRDPVAAELERGGRSFHLVDTAGIRRRRHKHEAIESLSTLKAMQAMAQADVVCLLLDADEGVTDQDARLAGHVVDAGRGIVIVLNKWDQLDGRRRQRLLEEVGDQLRFVNWAPVVILSALHGSGMTQLFDAIETVHDAACRALSSGRLSRVLTRAVEAHSPPVVHRFSAKLRYAHPGGNFPTRIVIHGNRTEHVPETYQRYLINRFRAEFDLPGVPIQLVFRDSDNPYAGRRNKLTGRQIKRRQRLRKLHG
;
A
#
# COMPACT_ATOMS: atom_id res chain seq x y z
N MET A 1 -35.88 -40.46 -41.17
CA MET A 1 -35.03 -40.51 -39.97
C MET A 1 -33.70 -39.82 -40.27
N ALA A 2 -33.55 -38.56 -39.88
CA ALA A 2 -32.26 -37.89 -39.75
C ALA A 2 -32.47 -36.70 -38.79
N ARG A 3 -31.78 -36.72 -37.65
CA ARG A 3 -31.87 -35.70 -36.60
C ARG A 3 -31.08 -34.46 -37.04
N CYS A 4 -31.75 -33.33 -37.22
CA CYS A 4 -31.10 -32.02 -37.25
C CYS A 4 -30.67 -31.64 -35.83
N ARG A 5 -29.37 -31.36 -35.65
CA ARG A 5 -28.83 -30.63 -34.49
C ARG A 5 -28.82 -29.14 -34.85
N PRO A 6 -29.45 -28.23 -34.08
CA PRO A 6 -29.17 -26.80 -34.18
C PRO A 6 -27.84 -26.48 -33.51
N GLY A 7 -27.11 -25.54 -34.12
CA GLY A 7 -25.79 -25.08 -33.70
C GLY A 7 -25.81 -24.35 -32.36
N ALA A 8 -24.66 -24.41 -31.70
CA ALA A 8 -24.39 -23.75 -30.43
C ALA A 8 -24.24 -22.24 -30.63
N SER A 9 -25.28 -21.49 -30.31
CA SER A 9 -25.26 -20.07 -30.01
C SER A 9 -26.29 -19.83 -28.91
N ASP A 10 -25.87 -20.06 -27.66
CA ASP A 10 -26.50 -19.58 -26.42
C ASP A 10 -25.88 -20.37 -25.25
N ARG A 11 -24.77 -19.86 -24.73
CA ARG A 11 -24.31 -20.20 -23.38
C ARG A 11 -23.83 -18.92 -22.70
N GLN A 12 -24.78 -18.31 -22.00
CA GLN A 12 -24.61 -17.77 -20.65
C GLN A 12 -23.44 -16.80 -20.47
N VAL A 13 -23.66 -15.55 -20.86
CA VAL A 13 -23.09 -14.40 -20.16
C VAL A 13 -23.94 -14.23 -18.90
N GLU A 14 -23.54 -14.90 -17.80
CA GLU A 14 -24.13 -14.67 -16.49
C GLU A 14 -23.50 -13.40 -15.88
N ASP A 15 -24.37 -12.47 -15.47
CA ASP A 15 -24.05 -11.20 -14.82
C ASP A 15 -23.07 -11.40 -13.65
N ALA A 16 -21.80 -11.06 -13.89
CA ALA A 16 -20.80 -10.89 -12.84
C ALA A 16 -21.13 -9.60 -12.07
N ARG A 17 -21.91 -9.74 -10.99
CA ARG A 17 -22.15 -8.66 -10.04
C ARG A 17 -20.82 -8.31 -9.36
N LEU A 18 -20.30 -7.11 -9.61
CA LEU A 18 -19.19 -6.50 -8.90
C LEU A 18 -19.50 -6.47 -7.39
N SER A 19 -18.95 -7.42 -6.63
CA SER A 19 -19.05 -7.43 -5.18
C SER A 19 -17.81 -6.72 -4.59
N GLN A 20 -18.01 -5.78 -3.66
CA GLN A 20 -16.95 -4.94 -3.11
C GLN A 20 -15.96 -5.75 -2.24
N GLY A 21 -14.83 -6.17 -2.81
CA GLY A 21 -13.70 -6.76 -2.06
C GLY A 21 -12.60 -5.72 -1.79
N GLY A 22 -12.61 -5.07 -0.63
CA GLY A 22 -11.52 -4.20 -0.16
C GLY A 22 -10.36 -4.99 0.45
N LEU A 23 -9.16 -4.38 0.52
CA LEU A 23 -8.11 -4.92 1.39
C LEU A 23 -8.65 -4.97 2.83
N PRO A 24 -8.50 -6.10 3.54
CA PRO A 24 -8.95 -6.20 4.92
C PRO A 24 -8.22 -5.21 5.82
N VAL A 25 -8.95 -4.61 6.75
CA VAL A 25 -8.45 -3.64 7.74
C VAL A 25 -8.20 -4.34 9.06
N VAL A 26 -6.95 -4.36 9.50
CA VAL A 26 -6.50 -4.93 10.76
C VAL A 26 -6.08 -3.80 11.70
N VAL A 27 -6.78 -3.65 12.81
CA VAL A 27 -6.51 -2.58 13.79
C VAL A 27 -5.70 -3.11 14.96
N ILE A 28 -4.59 -2.45 15.28
CA ILE A 28 -3.74 -2.76 16.43
C ILE A 28 -4.19 -1.89 17.61
N ALA A 29 -4.84 -2.53 18.58
CA ALA A 29 -5.40 -1.88 19.77
C ALA A 29 -4.68 -2.34 21.04
N GLY A 30 -4.88 -1.61 22.14
CA GLY A 30 -4.31 -1.94 23.46
C GLY A 30 -3.89 -0.69 24.22
N ARG A 31 -3.62 -0.85 25.52
CA ARG A 31 -3.22 0.27 26.39
C ARG A 31 -1.89 0.93 25.96
N PRO A 32 -1.56 2.14 26.44
CA PRO A 32 -0.27 2.76 26.17
C PRO A 32 0.92 1.86 26.53
N ASN A 33 2.04 2.01 25.81
CA ASN A 33 3.33 1.36 26.10
C ASN A 33 3.40 -0.18 26.02
N VAL A 34 2.37 -0.88 25.54
CA VAL A 34 2.42 -2.35 25.28
C VAL A 34 3.24 -2.73 24.05
N GLY A 35 3.63 -1.74 23.23
CA GLY A 35 4.43 -1.94 22.02
C GLY A 35 3.65 -2.03 20.71
N LYS A 36 2.46 -1.39 20.63
CA LYS A 36 1.63 -1.28 19.41
C LYS A 36 2.43 -0.77 18.21
N SER A 37 3.08 0.39 18.34
CA SER A 37 3.88 0.97 17.26
C SER A 37 5.10 0.13 16.89
N THR A 38 5.68 -0.60 17.85
CA THR A 38 6.77 -1.55 17.57
C THR A 38 6.25 -2.72 16.73
N LEU A 39 5.08 -3.26 17.06
CA LEU A 39 4.42 -4.32 16.29
C LEU A 39 4.03 -3.83 14.89
N PHE A 40 3.39 -2.66 14.79
CA PHE A 40 3.04 -2.02 13.53
C PHE A 40 4.25 -1.89 12.61
N ASN A 41 5.37 -1.35 13.13
CA ASN A 41 6.61 -1.23 12.37
C ASN A 41 7.20 -2.60 11.99
N ALA A 42 7.07 -3.60 12.87
CA ALA A 42 7.59 -4.91 12.58
C ALA A 42 6.81 -5.59 11.44
N LEU A 43 5.47 -5.44 11.42
CA LEU A 43 4.54 -6.03 10.44
C LEU A 43 4.51 -5.29 9.08
N THR A 44 4.63 -3.96 9.08
CA THR A 44 4.72 -3.17 7.83
C THR A 44 6.06 -3.36 7.11
N ARG A 45 7.13 -3.65 7.86
CA ARG A 45 8.46 -3.92 7.29
C ARG A 45 8.70 -5.39 6.93
N THR A 46 7.71 -6.28 7.08
CA THR A 46 8.00 -7.72 7.04
C THR A 46 8.26 -8.31 5.66
N ARG A 47 7.83 -7.72 4.53
CA ARG A 47 8.11 -8.35 3.21
C ARG A 47 7.92 -7.54 1.92
N ASP A 48 7.42 -6.31 1.89
CA ASP A 48 7.26 -5.56 0.62
C ASP A 48 7.17 -4.03 0.82
N ALA A 49 8.24 -3.41 1.33
CA ALA A 49 8.29 -1.95 1.51
C ALA A 49 9.63 -1.40 1.01
N LEU A 50 9.84 -1.46 -0.30
CA LEU A 50 11.01 -0.87 -0.99
C LEU A 50 10.94 0.66 -1.13
N VAL A 51 9.95 1.29 -0.50
CA VAL A 51 9.74 2.75 -0.55
C VAL A 51 10.01 3.38 0.83
N ALA A 52 10.69 2.65 1.70
CA ALA A 52 11.02 3.13 3.04
C ALA A 52 12.29 3.99 3.04
N ASP A 53 12.14 5.31 3.28
CA ASP A 53 13.12 6.34 3.71
C ASP A 53 13.42 7.45 2.67
N GLN A 54 12.39 7.99 2.02
CA GLN A 54 12.50 9.25 1.27
C GLN A 54 12.42 10.47 2.22
N PRO A 55 13.47 11.32 2.28
CA PRO A 55 13.40 12.59 2.99
C PRO A 55 12.29 13.46 2.38
N GLY A 56 11.34 13.91 3.20
CA GLY A 56 10.22 14.77 2.76
C GLY A 56 8.84 14.12 2.87
N VAL A 57 8.73 12.79 3.02
CA VAL A 57 7.46 12.12 3.31
C VAL A 57 7.43 11.76 4.79
N THR A 58 6.63 12.47 5.58
CA THR A 58 6.31 12.01 6.94
C THR A 58 5.49 10.74 6.79
N ARG A 59 6.05 9.56 7.09
CA ARG A 59 5.25 8.33 7.14
C ARG A 59 4.07 8.57 8.07
N ASP A 60 2.86 8.34 7.56
CA ASP A 60 1.72 8.28 8.43
C ASP A 60 1.91 7.05 9.34
N ARG A 61 2.30 7.31 10.60
CA ARG A 61 2.60 6.23 11.55
C ARG A 61 1.34 5.48 11.98
N ILE A 62 0.18 5.99 11.57
CA ILE A 62 -1.13 5.49 11.88
C ILE A 62 -1.54 4.38 10.90
N TYR A 63 -1.29 4.55 9.59
CA TYR A 63 -1.77 3.64 8.56
C TYR A 63 -0.62 3.04 7.77
N GLY A 64 -0.64 1.73 7.55
CA GLY A 64 0.42 1.05 6.80
C GLY A 64 -0.09 -0.19 6.10
N ARG A 65 0.45 -0.49 4.93
CA ARG A 65 0.17 -1.75 4.24
C ARG A 65 1.12 -2.83 4.75
N ALA A 66 0.61 -4.04 4.93
CA ALA A 66 1.42 -5.21 5.24
C ALA A 66 0.99 -6.41 4.40
N CYS A 67 1.93 -7.31 4.14
CA CYS A 67 1.67 -8.62 3.60
C CYS A 67 1.83 -9.64 4.74
N LEU A 68 0.72 -10.17 5.23
CA LEU A 68 0.64 -11.18 6.29
C LEU A 68 0.39 -12.53 5.62
N SER A 69 1.33 -13.47 5.73
CA SER A 69 1.21 -14.82 5.16
C SER A 69 0.64 -14.84 3.73
N GLU A 70 1.20 -13.97 2.87
CA GLU A 70 0.84 -13.75 1.45
C GLU A 70 -0.42 -12.91 1.21
N ARG A 71 -1.22 -12.62 2.24
CA ARG A 71 -2.40 -11.76 2.16
C ARG A 71 -2.07 -10.29 2.42
N ASN A 72 -2.51 -9.41 1.52
CA ASN A 72 -2.35 -7.96 1.71
C ASN A 72 -3.42 -7.44 2.67
N VAL A 73 -3.02 -6.61 3.63
CA VAL A 73 -3.93 -5.96 4.59
C VAL A 73 -3.54 -4.50 4.82
N ILE A 74 -4.49 -3.70 5.28
CA ILE A 74 -4.23 -2.37 5.85
C ILE A 74 -4.12 -2.53 7.36
N LEU A 75 -2.98 -2.15 7.92
CA LEU A 75 -2.74 -2.06 9.36
C LEU A 75 -3.02 -0.63 9.84
N VAL A 76 -3.66 -0.54 11.01
CA VAL A 76 -3.90 0.73 11.69
C VAL A 76 -3.32 0.69 13.10
N ASP A 77 -2.43 1.61 13.46
CA ASP A 77 -1.94 1.79 14.84
C ASP A 77 -2.80 2.82 15.57
N THR A 78 -3.63 2.36 16.52
CA THR A 78 -4.45 3.28 17.32
C THR A 78 -3.63 4.14 18.26
N GLY A 79 -2.41 3.74 18.62
CA GLY A 79 -1.51 4.56 19.43
C GLY A 79 -1.02 5.81 18.70
N GLY A 80 -1.08 5.84 17.37
CA GLY A 80 -0.80 7.02 16.56
C GLY A 80 -2.00 7.93 16.34
N LEU A 81 -3.23 7.43 16.56
CA LEU A 81 -4.49 8.16 16.32
C LEU A 81 -4.86 9.14 17.44
N ASP A 82 -4.25 8.98 18.61
CA ASP A 82 -4.52 9.80 19.80
C ASP A 82 -3.33 10.75 20.05
N PRO A 83 -3.31 11.97 19.49
CA PRO A 83 -2.35 12.99 19.86
C PRO A 83 -2.73 13.54 21.25
N ASP A 84 -1.92 13.19 22.24
CA ASP A 84 -1.98 13.56 23.65
C ASP A 84 -3.02 12.87 24.57
N PRO A 85 -2.59 12.41 25.76
CA PRO A 85 -3.44 11.77 26.77
C PRO A 85 -4.16 12.81 27.67
N ASP A 86 -4.47 14.00 27.17
CA ASP A 86 -5.18 15.02 27.96
C ASP A 86 -6.68 14.65 28.06
N PRO A 87 -7.23 14.35 29.26
CA PRO A 87 -8.60 13.86 29.42
C PRO A 87 -9.69 14.88 29.02
N LEU A 88 -9.31 16.10 28.64
CA LEU A 88 -10.25 17.18 28.34
C LEU A 88 -10.72 17.22 26.87
N ILE A 89 -10.17 16.41 25.98
CA ILE A 89 -10.49 16.46 24.53
C ILE A 89 -11.35 15.26 24.12
N GLN A 90 -12.67 15.47 24.00
CA GLN A 90 -13.64 14.49 23.49
C GLN A 90 -13.32 13.95 22.08
N ASP A 91 -12.43 14.61 21.32
CA ASP A 91 -12.10 14.23 19.95
C ASP A 91 -11.04 13.12 19.82
N ALA A 92 -10.19 12.87 20.83
CA ALA A 92 -9.13 11.85 20.76
C ALA A 92 -9.72 10.44 20.54
N GLY A 93 -10.74 10.07 21.32
CA GLY A 93 -11.39 8.76 21.18
C GLY A 93 -12.19 8.57 19.89
N ARG A 94 -12.44 9.63 19.10
CA ARG A 94 -13.28 9.54 17.89
C ARG A 94 -12.56 8.82 16.75
N GLN A 95 -11.26 9.06 16.55
CA GLN A 95 -10.51 8.46 15.45
C GLN A 95 -10.27 6.96 15.70
N THR A 96 -9.83 6.62 16.91
CA THR A 96 -9.66 5.24 17.37
C THR A 96 -10.97 4.45 17.24
N ARG A 97 -12.11 5.06 17.62
CA ARG A 97 -13.43 4.42 17.47
C ARG A 97 -13.81 4.16 16.01
N VAL A 98 -13.62 5.13 15.12
CA VAL A 98 -13.89 4.94 13.68
C VAL A 98 -13.06 3.81 13.09
N ALA A 99 -11.76 3.76 13.42
CA ALA A 99 -10.90 2.67 12.96
C ALA A 99 -11.40 1.30 13.43
N LEU A 100 -11.79 1.20 14.71
CA LEU A 100 -12.34 -0.04 15.30
C LEU A 100 -13.67 -0.47 14.67
N GLU A 101 -14.57 0.48 14.38
CA GLU A 101 -15.86 0.21 13.70
C GLU A 101 -15.68 -0.28 12.24
N GLN A 102 -14.55 0.03 11.60
CA GLN A 102 -14.22 -0.38 10.24
C GLN A 102 -13.27 -1.58 10.17
N ALA A 103 -12.85 -2.11 11.31
CA ALA A 103 -11.92 -3.22 11.37
C ALA A 103 -12.59 -4.51 10.92
N ASP A 104 -11.93 -5.25 10.03
CA ASP A 104 -12.25 -6.65 9.73
C ASP A 104 -11.69 -7.59 10.80
N LEU A 105 -10.61 -7.16 11.48
CA LEU A 105 -10.00 -7.86 12.62
C LEU A 105 -9.27 -6.88 13.55
N ILE A 106 -9.28 -7.17 14.85
CA ILE A 106 -8.60 -6.37 15.87
C ILE A 106 -7.50 -7.20 16.54
N ALA A 107 -6.26 -6.72 16.49
CA ALA A 107 -5.13 -7.27 17.22
C ALA A 107 -4.99 -6.54 18.56
N LEU A 108 -5.48 -7.15 19.65
CA LEU A 108 -5.37 -6.61 21.01
C LEU A 108 -3.99 -6.92 21.59
N VAL A 109 -3.12 -5.92 21.65
CA VAL A 109 -1.76 -6.05 22.17
C VAL A 109 -1.72 -5.81 23.68
N VAL A 110 -1.14 -6.76 24.41
CA VAL A 110 -0.92 -6.70 25.85
C VAL A 110 0.57 -6.90 26.18
N ASP A 111 1.00 -6.46 27.37
CA ASP A 111 2.39 -6.61 27.82
C ASP A 111 2.57 -7.88 28.65
N GLY A 112 3.25 -8.88 28.09
CA GLY A 112 3.48 -10.17 28.75
C GLY A 112 4.38 -10.11 30.00
N ARG A 113 5.06 -8.98 30.26
CA ARG A 113 5.88 -8.81 31.48
C ARG A 113 5.06 -8.43 32.70
N GLY A 114 3.84 -7.93 32.49
CA GLY A 114 2.94 -7.52 33.54
C GLY A 114 1.74 -8.44 33.63
N ALA A 115 0.99 -8.26 34.71
CA ALA A 115 -0.30 -8.91 34.89
C ALA A 115 -1.40 -8.23 34.05
N VAL A 116 -2.55 -8.90 33.90
CA VAL A 116 -3.76 -8.31 33.29
C VAL A 116 -4.18 -7.07 34.09
N SER A 117 -4.18 -5.90 33.44
CA SER A 117 -4.56 -4.65 34.08
C SER A 117 -6.07 -4.38 33.96
N SER A 118 -6.59 -3.46 34.79
CA SER A 118 -7.97 -2.96 34.67
C SER A 118 -8.23 -2.31 33.31
N GLU A 119 -7.25 -1.58 32.77
CA GLU A 119 -7.33 -0.98 31.43
C GLU A 119 -7.45 -2.07 30.34
N ASP A 120 -6.71 -3.17 30.45
CA ASP A 120 -6.81 -4.28 29.50
C ASP A 120 -8.20 -4.93 29.54
N LEU A 121 -8.80 -5.07 30.73
CA LEU A 121 -10.16 -5.57 30.92
C LEU A 121 -11.22 -4.62 30.34
N GLU A 122 -11.07 -3.31 30.55
CA GLU A 122 -11.96 -2.29 30.00
C GLU A 122 -11.91 -2.27 28.47
N ILE A 123 -10.71 -2.31 27.88
CA ILE A 123 -10.53 -2.37 26.43
C ILE A 123 -11.15 -3.65 25.90
N ALA A 124 -10.86 -4.81 26.49
CA ALA A 124 -11.44 -6.08 26.10
C ALA A 124 -12.98 -6.05 26.15
N ALA A 125 -13.57 -5.48 27.20
CA ALA A 125 -15.02 -5.35 27.32
C ALA A 125 -15.62 -4.49 26.20
N ARG A 126 -14.98 -3.38 25.83
CA ARG A 126 -15.41 -2.53 24.70
C ARG A 126 -15.31 -3.27 23.36
N LEU A 127 -14.22 -4.00 23.12
CA LEU A 127 -14.01 -4.72 21.87
C LEU A 127 -15.05 -5.84 21.66
N ARG A 128 -15.49 -6.52 22.73
CA ARG A 128 -16.54 -7.56 22.63
C ARG A 128 -17.87 -7.02 22.09
N VAL A 129 -18.19 -5.75 22.34
CA VAL A 129 -19.45 -5.15 21.89
C VAL A 129 -19.46 -4.91 20.37
N LEU A 130 -18.29 -4.78 19.74
CA LEU A 130 -18.18 -4.48 18.30
C LEU A 130 -18.53 -5.67 17.40
N GLY A 131 -18.43 -6.90 17.92
CA GLY A 131 -18.67 -8.12 17.14
C GLY A 131 -17.57 -8.46 16.11
N THR A 132 -16.54 -7.62 15.99
CA THR A 132 -15.36 -7.87 15.16
C THR A 132 -14.46 -8.96 15.77
N PRO A 133 -13.88 -9.88 14.96
CA PRO A 133 -12.89 -10.84 15.45
C PRO A 133 -11.71 -10.18 16.17
N VAL A 134 -11.31 -10.73 17.31
CA VAL A 134 -10.18 -10.24 18.13
C VAL A 134 -9.12 -11.31 18.31
N VAL A 135 -7.88 -10.99 17.96
CA VAL A 135 -6.68 -11.79 18.24
C VAL A 135 -5.92 -11.13 19.38
N VAL A 136 -5.73 -11.84 20.49
CA VAL A 136 -4.93 -11.36 21.62
C VAL A 136 -3.45 -11.60 21.33
N VAL A 137 -2.65 -10.56 21.45
CA VAL A 137 -1.22 -10.55 21.14
C VAL A 137 -0.44 -10.22 22.41
N VAL A 138 0.20 -11.22 23.01
CA VAL A 138 1.02 -11.04 24.20
C VAL A 138 2.42 -10.64 23.76
N ASN A 139 2.76 -9.36 23.89
CA ASN A 139 4.04 -8.81 23.44
C ASN A 139 5.09 -8.78 24.55
N LYS A 140 6.36 -8.56 24.19
CA LYS A 140 7.52 -8.50 25.09
C LYS A 140 7.82 -9.81 25.83
N THR A 141 7.57 -10.95 25.18
CA THR A 141 7.75 -12.28 25.77
C THR A 141 9.21 -12.76 25.87
N ASP A 142 10.19 -11.90 25.61
CA ASP A 142 11.60 -12.26 25.75
C ASP A 142 11.98 -12.47 27.21
N GLY A 143 12.47 -13.67 27.52
CA GLY A 143 13.05 -14.00 28.82
C GLY A 143 12.02 -14.22 29.93
N ILE A 144 10.75 -14.45 29.58
CA ILE A 144 9.67 -14.77 30.54
C ILE A 144 9.11 -16.16 30.27
N ASP A 145 8.34 -16.68 31.22
CA ASP A 145 7.51 -17.87 31.03
C ASP A 145 6.32 -17.56 30.11
N ILE A 146 6.37 -18.08 28.89
CA ILE A 146 5.37 -17.84 27.85
C ILE A 146 4.03 -18.50 28.20
N GLU A 147 4.06 -19.72 28.76
CA GLU A 147 2.86 -20.48 29.07
C GLU A 147 2.08 -19.81 30.21
N GLY A 148 2.78 -19.41 31.27
CA GLY A 148 2.20 -18.63 32.37
C GLY A 148 1.59 -17.31 31.91
N ALA A 149 2.32 -16.52 31.11
CA ALA A 149 1.81 -15.26 30.58
C ALA A 149 0.56 -15.47 29.70
N CYS A 150 0.58 -16.44 28.78
CA CYS A 150 -0.57 -16.74 27.93
C CYS A 150 -1.79 -17.25 28.73
N ALA A 151 -1.57 -18.04 29.78
CA ALA A 151 -2.66 -18.50 30.64
C ALA A 151 -3.33 -17.34 31.37
N GLU A 152 -2.55 -16.36 31.83
CA GLU A 152 -3.07 -15.17 32.48
C GLU A 152 -3.97 -14.35 31.53
N PHE A 153 -3.49 -14.05 30.32
CA PHE A 153 -4.24 -13.25 29.35
C PHE A 153 -5.42 -13.98 28.70
N SER A 154 -5.54 -15.29 28.89
CA SER A 154 -6.73 -16.05 28.50
C SER A 154 -7.98 -15.63 29.31
N ALA A 155 -7.80 -15.02 30.48
CA ALA A 155 -8.88 -14.41 31.27
C ALA A 155 -9.61 -13.26 30.54
N LEU A 156 -9.01 -12.69 29.48
CA LEU A 156 -9.66 -11.69 28.63
C LEU A 156 -10.83 -12.26 27.80
N GLY A 157 -11.04 -13.57 27.79
CA GLY A 157 -12.24 -14.19 27.20
C GLY A 157 -12.28 -14.14 25.68
N PHE A 158 -11.11 -14.06 25.03
CA PHE A 158 -10.95 -14.20 23.59
C PHE A 158 -10.31 -15.56 23.26
N SER A 159 -10.03 -15.79 21.98
CA SER A 159 -9.30 -16.97 21.53
C SER A 159 -7.86 -17.03 22.07
N ALA A 160 -7.23 -18.19 21.94
CA ALA A 160 -5.90 -18.46 22.50
C ALA A 160 -4.87 -17.36 22.11
N PRO A 161 -4.20 -16.74 23.10
CA PRO A 161 -3.31 -15.61 22.86
C PRO A 161 -2.05 -16.03 22.09
N VAL A 162 -1.56 -15.13 21.23
CA VAL A 162 -0.36 -15.32 20.43
C VAL A 162 0.82 -14.60 21.10
N PRO A 163 1.84 -15.32 21.59
CA PRO A 163 3.01 -14.70 22.19
C PRO A 163 4.01 -14.21 21.14
N ILE A 164 4.47 -12.96 21.28
CA ILE A 164 5.43 -12.35 20.37
C ILE A 164 6.48 -11.51 21.11
N ALA A 165 7.58 -11.26 20.41
CA ALA A 165 8.56 -10.25 20.76
C ALA A 165 8.77 -9.33 19.56
N ALA A 166 7.94 -8.28 19.44
CA ALA A 166 7.96 -7.39 18.29
C ALA A 166 9.33 -6.72 18.06
N ALA A 167 10.00 -6.30 19.13
CA ALA A 167 11.32 -5.66 19.09
C ALA A 167 12.41 -6.57 18.50
N HIS A 168 12.28 -7.88 18.69
CA HIS A 168 13.21 -8.90 18.19
C HIS A 168 12.64 -9.70 17.01
N ARG A 169 11.49 -9.29 16.48
CA ARG A 169 10.79 -9.93 15.35
C ARG A 169 10.53 -11.43 15.54
N ARG A 170 10.27 -11.89 16.77
CA ARG A 170 9.93 -13.29 17.06
C ARG A 170 8.42 -13.46 17.19
N GLY A 171 7.91 -14.59 16.69
CA GLY A 171 6.49 -14.94 16.73
C GLY A 171 5.62 -14.22 15.69
N LEU A 172 6.21 -13.35 14.85
CA LEU A 172 5.45 -12.57 13.87
C LEU A 172 4.83 -13.42 12.76
N ASP A 173 5.50 -14.47 12.28
CA ASP A 173 4.93 -15.36 11.26
C ASP A 173 3.68 -16.09 11.80
N ARG A 174 3.74 -16.60 13.05
CA ARG A 174 2.57 -17.23 13.70
C ARG A 174 1.42 -16.25 13.92
N LEU A 175 1.74 -15.00 14.28
CA LEU A 175 0.75 -13.94 14.40
C LEU A 175 0.11 -13.63 13.04
N ALA A 176 0.92 -13.56 11.98
CA ALA A 176 0.42 -13.34 10.62
C ALA A 176 -0.51 -14.47 10.17
N ASP A 177 -0.11 -15.73 10.37
CA ASP A 177 -0.94 -16.91 10.06
C ASP A 177 -2.27 -16.86 10.82
N ARG A 178 -2.22 -16.49 12.11
CA ARG A 178 -3.43 -16.39 12.93
C ARG A 178 -4.36 -15.27 12.47
N ILE A 179 -3.82 -14.09 12.17
CA ILE A 179 -4.61 -12.97 11.65
C ILE A 179 -5.28 -13.38 10.34
N VAL A 180 -4.54 -14.01 9.41
CA VAL A 180 -5.09 -14.43 8.11
C VAL A 180 -6.20 -15.47 8.26
N ALA A 181 -6.06 -16.41 9.20
CA ALA A 181 -7.07 -17.44 9.46
C ALA A 181 -8.39 -16.86 10.00
N ASP A 182 -8.32 -15.78 10.78
CA ASP A 182 -9.49 -15.14 11.41
C ASP A 182 -10.07 -13.98 10.56
N LEU A 183 -9.39 -13.58 9.47
CA LEU A 183 -9.89 -12.60 8.52
C LEU A 183 -11.02 -13.20 7.65
N PRO A 184 -11.99 -12.38 7.18
CA PRO A 184 -13.01 -12.84 6.23
C PRO A 184 -12.36 -13.53 5.04
N GLU A 185 -12.93 -14.64 4.53
CA GLU A 185 -12.39 -15.32 3.34
C GLU A 185 -12.19 -14.32 2.19
N GLU A 186 -11.09 -14.45 1.46
CA GLU A 186 -10.95 -13.74 0.20
C GLU A 186 -12.07 -14.23 -0.72
N ARG A 187 -13.06 -13.38 -0.98
CA ARG A 187 -14.01 -13.69 -2.04
C ARG A 187 -13.22 -13.73 -3.33
N PRO A 188 -13.28 -14.82 -4.12
CA PRO A 188 -12.62 -14.92 -5.41
C PRO A 188 -13.12 -13.91 -6.47
N ASP A 189 -13.98 -12.96 -6.08
CA ASP A 189 -14.56 -11.92 -6.93
C ASP A 189 -13.61 -10.75 -7.20
N ASP A 190 -12.33 -10.84 -6.81
CA ASP A 190 -11.26 -10.34 -7.70
C ASP A 190 -11.18 -11.28 -8.92
N ILE A 191 -12.29 -11.47 -9.62
CA ILE A 191 -12.21 -11.73 -11.04
C ILE A 191 -11.42 -10.53 -11.54
N VAL A 192 -10.16 -10.78 -11.91
CA VAL A 192 -9.49 -10.02 -12.93
C VAL A 192 -10.54 -9.90 -14.01
N ILE A 193 -11.26 -8.78 -14.04
CA ILE A 193 -12.09 -8.45 -15.18
C ILE A 193 -11.04 -8.32 -16.28
N ASN A 194 -10.82 -9.44 -16.99
CA ASN A 194 -10.21 -9.47 -18.30
C ASN A 194 -11.21 -8.85 -19.29
N ALA A 195 -11.74 -7.68 -18.96
CA ALA A 195 -12.02 -6.70 -19.96
C ALA A 195 -10.70 -5.95 -20.02
N ALA A 196 -9.84 -6.30 -20.98
CA ALA A 196 -8.56 -5.63 -21.23
C ALA A 196 -8.69 -4.11 -21.49
N ASP A 197 -9.91 -3.56 -21.34
CA ASP A 197 -10.34 -2.23 -21.71
C ASP A 197 -10.95 -1.41 -20.55
N VAL A 198 -11.03 -1.95 -19.33
CA VAL A 198 -11.54 -1.20 -18.16
C VAL A 198 -10.41 -0.75 -17.24
N ILE A 199 -10.21 0.57 -17.11
CA ILE A 199 -9.22 1.17 -16.20
C ILE A 199 -9.88 1.50 -14.86
N ARG A 200 -9.42 0.88 -13.75
CA ARG A 200 -9.91 1.22 -12.41
C ARG A 200 -9.24 2.49 -11.91
N LEU A 201 -10.04 3.52 -11.64
CA LEU A 201 -9.59 4.86 -11.31
C LEU A 201 -10.03 5.26 -9.89
N ALA A 202 -9.11 5.73 -9.07
CA ALA A 202 -9.43 6.36 -7.78
C ALA A 202 -9.14 7.87 -7.80
N LEU A 203 -10.06 8.67 -7.27
CA LEU A 203 -9.88 10.11 -7.06
C LEU A 203 -9.54 10.37 -5.59
N ILE A 204 -8.29 10.72 -5.32
CA ILE A 204 -7.78 10.96 -3.96
C ILE A 204 -7.37 12.41 -3.81
N GLY A 205 -7.42 12.94 -2.58
CA GLY A 205 -6.96 14.28 -2.24
C GLY A 205 -7.53 14.69 -0.89
N ARG A 206 -7.12 15.86 -0.37
CA ARG A 206 -7.65 16.41 0.87
C ARG A 206 -9.14 16.78 0.77
N PRO A 207 -9.84 17.04 1.89
CA PRO A 207 -11.16 17.68 1.84
C PRO A 207 -11.12 18.97 0.99
N ASN A 208 -12.23 19.30 0.33
CA ASN A 208 -12.43 20.58 -0.39
C ASN A 208 -11.52 20.88 -1.61
N VAL A 209 -10.58 20.00 -1.98
CA VAL A 209 -9.75 20.14 -3.21
C VAL A 209 -10.57 20.02 -4.52
N GLY A 210 -11.86 19.67 -4.44
CA GLY A 210 -12.77 19.57 -5.57
C GLY A 210 -12.99 18.16 -6.14
N LYS A 211 -12.70 17.09 -5.37
CA LYS A 211 -12.99 15.69 -5.75
C LYS A 211 -14.44 15.47 -6.18
N SER A 212 -15.41 15.94 -5.37
CA SER A 212 -16.83 15.78 -5.68
C SER A 212 -17.25 16.58 -6.91
N THR A 213 -16.66 17.76 -7.11
CA THR A 213 -16.90 18.59 -8.31
C THR A 213 -16.38 17.87 -9.55
N LEU A 214 -15.18 17.30 -9.50
CA LEU A 214 -14.62 16.51 -10.59
C LEU A 214 -15.48 15.26 -10.87
N LEU A 215 -15.88 14.53 -9.83
CA LEU A 215 -16.73 13.35 -9.98
C LEU A 215 -18.09 13.69 -10.61
N ASN A 216 -18.73 14.76 -10.17
CA ASN A 216 -20.00 15.20 -10.75
C ASN A 216 -19.85 15.61 -12.21
N ARG A 217 -18.72 16.22 -12.58
CA ARG A 217 -18.44 16.51 -13.98
C ARG A 217 -18.21 15.23 -14.79
N LEU A 218 -17.43 14.30 -14.26
CA LEU A 218 -17.19 13.01 -14.90
C LEU A 218 -18.51 12.27 -15.15
N ALA A 219 -19.43 12.29 -14.18
CA ALA A 219 -20.78 11.73 -14.31
C ALA A 219 -21.73 12.58 -15.18
N GLY A 220 -21.46 13.87 -15.37
CA GLY A 220 -22.29 14.78 -16.17
C GLY A 220 -21.94 14.80 -17.66
N ASP A 221 -20.72 14.41 -18.02
CA ASP A 221 -20.26 14.24 -19.41
C ASP A 221 -20.68 12.88 -20.02
N GLU A 222 -21.49 12.09 -19.30
CA GLU A 222 -21.99 10.78 -19.72
C GLU A 222 -22.76 10.85 -21.06
N ARG A 223 -22.33 10.04 -22.04
CA ARG A 223 -23.27 9.37 -22.93
C ARG A 223 -23.77 8.14 -22.18
N ALA A 224 -24.98 8.23 -21.64
CA ALA A 224 -25.61 7.09 -20.99
C ALA A 224 -25.84 5.96 -22.02
N VAL A 225 -25.11 4.85 -21.89
CA VAL A 225 -25.63 3.56 -22.34
C VAL A 225 -26.42 3.01 -21.16
N THR A 226 -27.67 3.42 -21.03
CA THR A 226 -28.60 2.76 -20.11
C THR A 226 -28.87 1.36 -20.64
N ALA A 227 -28.35 0.34 -19.95
CA ALA A 227 -28.99 -0.97 -19.99
C ALA A 227 -30.28 -0.85 -19.17
N ASP A 228 -31.35 -0.39 -19.83
CA ASP A 228 -32.69 -0.29 -19.25
C ASP A 228 -33.23 -1.70 -18.94
N GLN A 229 -32.96 -2.20 -17.74
CA GLN A 229 -33.80 -3.23 -17.10
C GLN A 229 -34.49 -2.64 -15.86
N PRO A 230 -35.83 -2.46 -15.90
CA PRO A 230 -36.59 -1.92 -14.79
C PRO A 230 -36.64 -2.95 -13.66
N GLY A 231 -35.90 -2.73 -12.55
CA GLY A 231 -36.02 -3.61 -11.38
C GLY A 231 -34.97 -3.53 -10.28
N THR A 232 -33.83 -2.86 -10.45
CA THR A 232 -32.76 -2.89 -9.42
C THR A 232 -32.84 -1.72 -8.45
N THR A 233 -33.74 -1.80 -7.47
CA THR A 233 -33.61 -1.03 -6.22
C THR A 233 -32.69 -1.77 -5.25
N ARG A 234 -31.71 -1.04 -4.71
CA ARG A 234 -30.70 -1.43 -3.70
C ARG A 234 -29.43 -2.06 -4.28
N ASP A 235 -28.55 -1.23 -4.84
CA ASP A 235 -27.14 -1.11 -4.43
C ASP A 235 -26.46 0.04 -5.23
N PRO A 236 -25.50 0.79 -4.64
CA PRO A 236 -24.87 1.91 -5.32
C PRO A 236 -23.93 1.41 -6.43
N VAL A 237 -24.44 1.39 -7.66
CA VAL A 237 -23.69 1.08 -8.88
C VAL A 237 -22.48 2.03 -9.00
N ALA A 238 -21.31 1.44 -9.18
CA ALA A 238 -20.08 2.16 -9.49
C ALA A 238 -20.27 3.00 -10.76
N ALA A 239 -19.65 4.18 -10.83
CA ALA A 239 -19.75 5.00 -12.02
C ALA A 239 -18.78 4.44 -13.07
N GLU A 240 -19.32 3.73 -14.05
CA GLU A 240 -18.63 3.36 -15.28
C GLU A 240 -18.68 4.55 -16.24
N LEU A 241 -17.53 4.93 -16.79
CA LEU A 241 -17.38 6.02 -17.73
C LEU A 241 -16.79 5.46 -19.03
N GLU A 242 -17.32 5.87 -20.18
CA GLU A 242 -16.70 5.56 -21.47
C GLU A 242 -16.18 6.83 -22.14
N ARG A 243 -14.90 6.83 -22.53
CA ARG A 243 -14.29 7.93 -23.27
C ARG A 243 -13.22 7.40 -24.21
N GLY A 244 -13.22 7.87 -25.45
CA GLY A 244 -12.22 7.47 -26.45
C GLY A 244 -12.25 5.96 -26.80
N GLY A 245 -13.36 5.27 -26.52
CA GLY A 245 -13.46 3.81 -26.67
C GLY A 245 -12.80 3.01 -25.55
N ARG A 246 -12.36 3.67 -24.47
CA ARG A 246 -11.89 3.06 -23.23
C ARG A 246 -12.95 3.19 -22.14
N SER A 247 -13.07 2.17 -21.31
CA SER A 247 -13.97 2.16 -20.16
C SER A 247 -13.16 2.48 -18.91
N PHE A 248 -13.72 3.28 -18.01
CA PHE A 248 -13.11 3.65 -16.73
C PHE A 248 -14.10 3.31 -15.62
N HIS A 249 -13.60 2.68 -14.56
CA HIS A 249 -14.39 2.32 -13.41
C HIS A 249 -13.93 3.13 -12.20
N LEU A 250 -14.77 4.04 -11.71
CA LEU A 250 -14.46 4.83 -10.52
C LEU A 250 -14.59 3.98 -9.25
N VAL A 251 -13.47 3.77 -8.58
CA VAL A 251 -13.38 3.05 -7.31
C VAL A 251 -13.95 3.92 -6.18
N ASP A 252 -14.76 3.31 -5.31
CA ASP A 252 -15.36 3.91 -4.10
C ASP A 252 -16.30 5.13 -4.34
N THR A 253 -17.24 5.00 -5.27
CA THR A 253 -18.29 6.01 -5.52
C THR A 253 -19.36 6.08 -4.42
N ALA A 254 -19.47 5.05 -3.58
CA ALA A 254 -20.48 4.93 -2.52
C ALA A 254 -20.32 6.02 -1.43
N GLY A 255 -19.10 6.49 -1.18
CA GLY A 255 -18.82 7.57 -0.24
C GLY A 255 -19.17 8.97 -0.75
N ILE A 256 -19.25 9.17 -2.07
CA ILE A 256 -19.41 10.49 -2.68
C ILE A 256 -20.89 10.79 -2.97
N ARG A 257 -21.70 9.80 -3.40
CA ARG A 257 -23.15 10.00 -3.64
C ARG A 257 -23.97 10.19 -2.35
N ARG A 258 -23.55 9.66 -1.20
CA ARG A 258 -24.26 9.84 0.10
C ARG A 258 -24.15 11.27 0.68
N ARG A 259 -23.33 12.17 0.12
CA ARG A 259 -23.13 13.55 0.61
C ARG A 259 -24.20 14.56 0.19
N ARG A 260 -25.46 14.14 -0.02
CA ARG A 260 -26.57 15.11 -0.19
C ARG A 260 -27.12 15.66 1.13
N HIS A 261 -26.87 15.02 2.28
CA HIS A 261 -27.31 15.56 3.56
C HIS A 261 -26.36 15.23 4.72
N LYS A 262 -25.99 16.30 5.44
CA LYS A 262 -25.44 16.40 6.81
C LYS A 262 -23.95 16.75 6.95
N HIS A 263 -23.79 17.61 7.97
CA HIS A 263 -22.64 18.35 8.45
C HIS A 263 -21.34 17.57 8.55
N GLU A 264 -20.26 18.31 8.29
CA GLU A 264 -18.91 18.18 8.82
C GLU A 264 -18.79 17.26 10.03
N ALA A 265 -18.36 16.04 9.76
CA ALA A 265 -17.45 15.32 10.62
C ALA A 265 -16.79 14.22 9.78
N ILE A 266 -15.58 13.88 10.18
CA ILE A 266 -14.87 12.62 9.89
C ILE A 266 -13.84 12.71 8.75
N GLU A 267 -12.73 13.38 9.05
CA GLU A 267 -11.49 13.35 8.26
C GLU A 267 -10.87 11.94 8.20
N SER A 268 -10.94 11.15 9.28
CA SER A 268 -10.37 9.79 9.36
C SER A 268 -11.08 8.75 8.48
N LEU A 269 -12.39 8.91 8.26
CA LEU A 269 -13.17 8.08 7.31
C LEU A 269 -12.73 8.35 5.87
N SER A 270 -12.15 9.52 5.59
CA SER A 270 -11.65 9.84 4.26
C SER A 270 -10.33 9.13 3.97
N THR A 271 -9.47 8.91 4.98
CA THR A 271 -8.14 8.32 4.78
C THR A 271 -8.19 6.80 4.59
N LEU A 272 -8.90 6.06 5.46
CA LEU A 272 -9.03 4.60 5.31
C LEU A 272 -9.70 4.21 3.99
N LYS A 273 -10.80 4.90 3.65
CA LYS A 273 -11.48 4.72 2.36
C LYS A 273 -10.60 5.09 1.18
N ALA A 274 -9.82 6.18 1.30
CA ALA A 274 -8.83 6.52 0.30
C ALA A 274 -7.80 5.40 0.12
N MET A 275 -7.29 4.80 1.20
CA MET A 275 -6.34 3.69 1.10
C MET A 275 -6.96 2.43 0.49
N GLN A 276 -8.21 2.10 0.83
CA GLN A 276 -8.94 0.99 0.20
C GLN A 276 -9.17 1.25 -1.29
N ALA A 277 -9.57 2.48 -1.66
CA ALA A 277 -9.76 2.87 -3.05
C ALA A 277 -8.45 2.84 -3.85
N MET A 278 -7.35 3.34 -3.28
CA MET A 278 -6.00 3.20 -3.86
C MET A 278 -5.65 1.73 -4.05
N ALA A 279 -5.96 0.87 -3.08
CA ALA A 279 -5.60 -0.53 -3.17
C ALA A 279 -6.36 -1.30 -4.26
N GLN A 280 -7.51 -0.81 -4.72
CA GLN A 280 -8.29 -1.42 -5.80
C GLN A 280 -8.06 -0.77 -7.17
N ALA A 281 -7.46 0.43 -7.21
CA ALA A 281 -7.26 1.17 -8.43
C ALA A 281 -6.03 0.70 -9.24
N ASP A 282 -6.08 0.88 -10.55
CA ASP A 282 -4.91 0.77 -11.43
C ASP A 282 -4.16 2.10 -11.49
N VAL A 283 -4.92 3.20 -11.59
CA VAL A 283 -4.43 4.57 -11.59
C VAL A 283 -5.13 5.39 -10.51
N VAL A 284 -4.36 6.19 -9.79
CA VAL A 284 -4.83 7.13 -8.78
C VAL A 284 -4.59 8.55 -9.27
N CYS A 285 -5.66 9.34 -9.35
CA CYS A 285 -5.57 10.77 -9.55
C CYS A 285 -5.50 11.45 -8.18
N LEU A 286 -4.33 12.00 -7.85
CA LEU A 286 -4.12 12.80 -6.65
C LEU A 286 -4.47 14.26 -6.96
N LEU A 287 -5.61 14.71 -6.47
CA LEU A 287 -6.10 16.08 -6.62
C LEU A 287 -5.52 16.98 -5.53
N LEU A 288 -4.90 18.06 -5.98
CA LEU A 288 -4.41 19.16 -5.17
C LEU A 288 -5.22 20.41 -5.50
N ASP A 289 -5.42 21.23 -4.49
CA ASP A 289 -5.98 22.56 -4.67
C ASP A 289 -4.88 23.53 -5.09
N ALA A 290 -4.96 24.07 -6.31
CA ALA A 290 -3.95 24.99 -6.79
C ALA A 290 -3.94 26.32 -6.02
N ASP A 291 -5.04 26.74 -5.39
CA ASP A 291 -5.08 27.98 -4.62
C ASP A 291 -4.33 27.84 -3.28
N GLU A 292 -4.46 26.69 -2.62
CA GLU A 292 -3.80 26.39 -1.34
C GLU A 292 -2.35 25.90 -1.52
N GLY A 293 -2.01 25.35 -2.68
CA GLY A 293 -0.70 24.78 -2.96
C GLY A 293 -0.52 23.36 -2.42
N VAL A 294 0.74 22.93 -2.32
CA VAL A 294 1.08 21.60 -1.83
C VAL A 294 1.20 21.61 -0.31
N THR A 295 0.49 20.70 0.36
CA THR A 295 0.56 20.52 1.81
C THR A 295 1.24 19.21 2.20
N ASP A 296 1.65 19.10 3.46
CA ASP A 296 2.21 17.85 4.00
C ASP A 296 1.26 16.65 3.85
N GLN A 297 -0.06 16.88 3.94
CA GLN A 297 -1.04 15.80 3.77
C GLN A 297 -1.12 15.34 2.31
N ASP A 298 -0.92 16.23 1.33
CA ASP A 298 -0.85 15.84 -0.08
C ASP A 298 0.40 14.98 -0.34
N ALA A 299 1.55 15.36 0.23
CA ALA A 299 2.78 14.57 0.16
C ALA A 299 2.61 13.19 0.83
N ARG A 300 1.90 13.10 1.96
CA ARG A 300 1.58 11.81 2.60
C ARG A 300 0.70 10.93 1.71
N LEU A 301 -0.37 11.48 1.15
CA LEU A 301 -1.25 10.74 0.23
C LEU A 301 -0.49 10.26 -1.00
N ALA A 302 0.39 11.08 -1.59
CA ALA A 302 1.26 10.67 -2.68
C ALA A 302 2.18 9.50 -2.27
N GLY A 303 2.78 9.55 -1.08
CA GLY A 303 3.57 8.44 -0.54
C GLY A 303 2.78 7.14 -0.46
N HIS A 304 1.55 7.19 0.05
CA HIS A 304 0.68 6.01 0.13
C HIS A 304 0.32 5.42 -1.24
N VAL A 305 0.16 6.25 -2.27
CA VAL A 305 -0.08 5.75 -3.64
C VAL A 305 1.14 5.01 -4.18
N VAL A 306 2.35 5.54 -3.95
CA VAL A 306 3.61 4.89 -4.35
C VAL A 306 3.79 3.56 -3.59
N ASP A 307 3.53 3.55 -2.29
CA ASP A 307 3.56 2.35 -1.45
C ASP A 307 2.54 1.30 -1.90
N ALA A 308 1.36 1.74 -2.36
CA ALA A 308 0.34 0.87 -2.91
C ALA A 308 0.73 0.27 -4.27
N GLY A 309 1.75 0.83 -4.93
CA GLY A 309 2.24 0.36 -6.21
C GLY A 309 1.35 0.74 -7.39
N ARG A 310 0.53 1.78 -7.24
CA ARG A 310 -0.45 2.19 -8.26
C ARG A 310 0.08 3.30 -9.15
N GLY A 311 -0.39 3.33 -10.40
CA GLY A 311 -0.14 4.46 -11.28
C GLY A 311 -0.62 5.74 -10.62
N ILE A 312 0.12 6.85 -10.78
CA ILE A 312 -0.22 8.13 -10.17
C ILE A 312 -0.23 9.23 -11.21
N VAL A 313 -1.29 10.05 -11.19
CA VAL A 313 -1.41 11.30 -11.92
C VAL A 313 -1.64 12.42 -10.88
N ILE A 314 -0.81 13.45 -10.92
CA ILE A 314 -0.97 14.63 -10.05
C ILE A 314 -1.89 15.60 -10.76
N VAL A 315 -2.95 16.05 -10.09
CA VAL A 315 -4.00 16.89 -10.67
C VAL A 315 -4.07 18.21 -9.92
N LEU A 316 -3.67 19.30 -10.55
CA LEU A 316 -3.80 20.66 -10.02
C LEU A 316 -5.16 21.24 -10.41
N ASN A 317 -6.11 21.20 -9.47
CA ASN A 317 -7.47 21.69 -9.68
C ASN A 317 -7.61 23.17 -9.28
N LYS A 318 -8.67 23.84 -9.74
CA LYS A 318 -8.95 25.27 -9.52
C LYS A 318 -7.92 26.21 -10.17
N TRP A 319 -7.26 25.75 -11.22
CA TRP A 319 -6.20 26.51 -11.90
C TRP A 319 -6.65 27.86 -12.50
N ASP A 320 -7.94 27.96 -12.80
CA ASP A 320 -8.60 29.17 -13.27
C ASP A 320 -8.48 30.36 -12.30
N GLN A 321 -8.28 30.09 -11.01
CA GLN A 321 -8.24 31.10 -9.94
C GLN A 321 -6.85 31.75 -9.77
N LEU A 322 -5.83 31.23 -10.45
CA LEU A 322 -4.45 31.68 -10.28
C LEU A 322 -4.00 32.66 -11.36
N ASP A 323 -3.22 33.66 -10.94
CA ASP A 323 -2.45 34.53 -11.82
C ASP A 323 -1.13 33.88 -12.28
N GLY A 324 -0.43 34.52 -13.23
CA GLY A 324 0.81 33.97 -13.79
C GLY A 324 1.94 33.77 -12.77
N ARG A 325 2.03 34.60 -11.72
CA ARG A 325 3.08 34.48 -10.70
C ARG A 325 2.80 33.33 -9.73
N ARG A 326 1.55 33.18 -9.29
CA ARG A 326 1.15 32.09 -8.40
C ARG A 326 1.25 30.74 -9.11
N ARG A 327 0.89 30.67 -10.41
CA ARG A 327 1.07 29.46 -11.23
C ARG A 327 2.52 28.97 -11.26
N GLN A 328 3.48 29.88 -11.46
CA GLN A 328 4.90 29.53 -11.49
C GLN A 328 5.38 29.00 -10.14
N ARG A 329 5.04 29.70 -9.05
CA ARG A 329 5.39 29.27 -7.69
C ARG A 329 4.83 27.89 -7.34
N LEU A 330 3.58 27.63 -7.71
CA LEU A 330 2.96 26.33 -7.46
C LEU A 330 3.68 25.18 -8.18
N LEU A 331 4.11 25.39 -9.43
CA LEU A 331 4.87 24.36 -10.16
C LEU A 331 6.24 24.08 -9.50
N GLU A 332 6.90 25.12 -8.96
CA GLU A 332 8.13 24.99 -8.17
C GLU A 332 7.87 24.23 -6.87
N GLU A 333 6.81 24.59 -6.13
CA GLU A 333 6.39 23.90 -4.89
C GLU A 333 6.09 22.42 -5.13
N VAL A 334 5.40 22.08 -6.22
CA VAL A 334 5.17 20.68 -6.63
C VAL A 334 6.49 19.97 -6.89
N GLY A 335 7.42 20.60 -7.61
CA GLY A 335 8.74 20.02 -7.90
C GLY A 335 9.59 19.76 -6.66
N ASP A 336 9.45 20.60 -5.63
CA ASP A 336 10.22 20.49 -4.40
C ASP A 336 9.57 19.57 -3.35
N GLN A 337 8.30 19.79 -3.03
CA GLN A 337 7.60 19.00 -2.00
C GLN A 337 7.25 17.58 -2.48
N LEU A 338 6.97 17.42 -3.78
CA LEU A 338 6.66 16.12 -4.39
C LEU A 338 7.82 15.59 -5.22
N ARG A 339 9.06 15.98 -4.91
CA ARG A 339 10.28 15.56 -5.62
C ARG A 339 10.38 14.05 -5.80
N PHE A 340 9.89 13.28 -4.82
CA PHE A 340 9.94 11.83 -4.83
C PHE A 340 8.96 11.17 -5.82
N VAL A 341 7.95 11.92 -6.30
CA VAL A 341 7.01 11.55 -7.37
C VAL A 341 7.13 12.50 -8.58
N ASN A 342 8.28 13.15 -8.78
CA ASN A 342 8.52 14.07 -9.90
C ASN A 342 8.41 13.42 -11.30
N TRP A 343 8.33 12.10 -11.35
CA TRP A 343 8.12 11.27 -12.51
C TRP A 343 6.63 11.04 -12.84
N ALA A 344 5.73 11.49 -11.97
CA ALA A 344 4.30 11.45 -12.20
C ALA A 344 3.89 12.61 -13.14
N PRO A 345 3.03 12.36 -14.14
CA PRO A 345 2.49 13.44 -14.95
C PRO A 345 1.68 14.40 -14.08
N VAL A 346 1.86 15.69 -14.32
CA VAL A 346 1.09 16.77 -13.69
C VAL A 346 0.08 17.30 -14.70
N VAL A 347 -1.20 17.16 -14.39
CA VAL A 347 -2.31 17.66 -15.19
C VAL A 347 -2.92 18.87 -14.50
N ILE A 348 -3.13 19.92 -15.27
CA ILE A 348 -3.76 21.15 -14.82
C ILE A 348 -5.22 21.14 -15.28
N LEU A 349 -6.16 21.37 -14.36
CA LEU A 349 -7.58 21.42 -14.72
C LEU A 349 -8.41 22.41 -13.88
N SER A 350 -9.62 22.65 -14.37
CA SER A 350 -10.69 23.27 -13.60
C SER A 350 -11.89 22.34 -13.59
N ALA A 351 -12.12 21.66 -12.47
CA ALA A 351 -13.28 20.79 -12.29
C ALA A 351 -14.60 21.56 -12.32
N LEU A 352 -14.58 22.89 -12.18
CA LEU A 352 -15.75 23.77 -12.30
C LEU A 352 -16.01 24.23 -13.75
N HIS A 353 -14.97 24.48 -14.56
CA HIS A 353 -15.12 25.01 -15.93
C HIS A 353 -14.95 24.00 -17.07
N GLY A 354 -14.16 22.94 -16.88
CA GLY A 354 -14.12 21.76 -17.76
C GLY A 354 -12.84 21.70 -18.55
N SER A 355 -12.02 22.75 -18.44
CA SER A 355 -10.67 22.80 -18.95
C SER A 355 -9.80 21.73 -18.31
N GLY A 356 -8.97 21.04 -19.11
CA GLY A 356 -8.01 20.04 -18.63
C GLY A 356 -8.54 18.60 -18.59
N MET A 357 -9.83 18.37 -18.90
CA MET A 357 -10.42 17.03 -18.81
C MET A 357 -9.83 16.06 -19.84
N THR A 358 -9.64 16.47 -21.08
CA THR A 358 -9.02 15.60 -22.11
C THR A 358 -7.61 15.22 -21.70
N GLN A 359 -6.81 16.19 -21.26
CA GLN A 359 -5.45 15.97 -20.79
C GLN A 359 -5.39 15.03 -19.59
N LEU A 360 -6.40 15.07 -18.71
CA LEU A 360 -6.50 14.14 -17.58
C LEU A 360 -6.66 12.69 -18.07
N PHE A 361 -7.59 12.44 -18.99
CA PHE A 361 -7.82 11.09 -19.52
C PHE A 361 -6.63 10.58 -20.32
N ASP A 362 -6.03 11.42 -21.17
CA ASP A 362 -4.82 11.07 -21.93
C ASP A 362 -3.67 10.67 -20.99
N ALA A 363 -3.50 11.39 -19.87
CA ALA A 363 -2.50 11.06 -18.85
C ALA A 363 -2.81 9.75 -18.12
N ILE A 364 -4.08 9.51 -17.75
CA ILE A 364 -4.51 8.26 -17.10
C ILE A 364 -4.22 7.07 -18.02
N GLU A 365 -4.62 7.15 -19.29
CA GLU A 365 -4.38 6.11 -20.29
C GLU A 365 -2.89 5.87 -20.49
N THR A 366 -2.09 6.94 -20.62
CA THR A 366 -0.63 6.83 -20.76
C THR A 366 0.01 6.11 -19.58
N VAL A 367 -0.37 6.45 -18.35
CA VAL A 367 0.16 5.82 -17.13
C VAL A 367 -0.28 4.36 -17.04
N HIS A 368 -1.56 4.08 -17.31
CA HIS A 368 -2.09 2.72 -17.30
C HIS A 368 -1.39 1.82 -18.34
N ASP A 369 -1.30 2.27 -19.59
CA ASP A 369 -0.71 1.52 -20.68
C ASP A 369 0.80 1.32 -20.48
N ALA A 370 1.49 2.29 -19.87
CA ALA A 370 2.88 2.14 -19.44
C ALA A 370 3.04 1.05 -18.36
N ALA A 371 2.15 1.00 -17.35
CA ALA A 371 2.19 0.01 -16.28
C ALA A 371 1.86 -1.41 -16.78
N CYS A 372 0.95 -1.52 -17.76
CA CYS A 372 0.53 -2.78 -18.36
C CYS A 372 1.51 -3.31 -19.42
N ARG A 373 2.46 -2.48 -19.87
CA ARG A 373 3.43 -2.84 -20.91
C ARG A 373 4.36 -3.96 -20.43
N ALA A 374 4.41 -5.05 -21.20
CA ALA A 374 5.30 -6.17 -20.91
C ALA A 374 6.79 -5.76 -20.94
N LEU A 375 7.49 -5.95 -19.82
CA LEU A 375 8.92 -5.69 -19.70
C LEU A 375 9.72 -6.96 -20.02
N SER A 376 10.45 -6.98 -21.13
CA SER A 376 11.24 -8.16 -21.49
C SER A 376 12.48 -8.33 -20.59
N SER A 377 12.69 -9.54 -20.06
CA SER A 377 13.84 -9.88 -19.21
C SER A 377 15.18 -9.58 -19.89
N GLY A 378 15.27 -9.81 -21.21
CA GLY A 378 16.47 -9.52 -22.00
C GLY A 378 16.77 -8.02 -22.13
N ARG A 379 15.75 -7.14 -22.20
CA ARG A 379 15.95 -5.69 -22.17
C ARG A 379 16.29 -5.22 -20.76
N LEU A 380 15.58 -5.70 -19.74
CA LEU A 380 15.84 -5.39 -18.33
C LEU A 380 17.27 -5.71 -17.93
N SER A 381 17.75 -6.91 -18.27
CA SER A 381 19.12 -7.35 -17.96
C SER A 381 20.17 -6.48 -18.67
N ARG A 382 19.94 -6.10 -19.94
CA ARG A 382 20.84 -5.19 -20.66
C ARG A 382 20.93 -3.80 -20.02
N VAL A 383 19.80 -3.25 -19.58
CA VAL A 383 19.74 -1.97 -18.88
C VAL A 383 20.49 -2.05 -17.55
N LEU A 384 20.26 -3.14 -16.79
CA LEU A 384 20.97 -3.39 -15.54
C LEU A 384 22.49 -3.43 -15.76
N THR A 385 22.96 -4.20 -16.74
CA THR A 385 24.39 -4.30 -17.06
C THR A 385 24.99 -2.92 -17.38
N ARG A 386 24.36 -2.15 -18.28
CA ARG A 386 24.81 -0.80 -18.63
C ARG A 386 24.81 0.15 -17.44
N ALA A 387 23.81 0.05 -16.56
CA ALA A 387 23.73 0.88 -15.36
C ALA A 387 24.87 0.56 -14.38
N VAL A 388 25.15 -0.73 -14.15
CA VAL A 388 26.25 -1.20 -13.28
C VAL A 388 27.62 -0.84 -13.85
N GLU A 389 27.80 -0.93 -15.17
CA GLU A 389 29.03 -0.51 -15.86
C GLU A 389 29.27 1.00 -15.75
N ALA A 390 28.21 1.81 -15.90
CA ALA A 390 28.32 3.26 -15.77
C ALA A 390 28.59 3.67 -14.31
N HIS A 391 27.92 3.05 -13.35
CA HIS A 391 28.06 3.33 -11.92
C HIS A 391 27.98 2.02 -11.15
N SER A 392 29.11 1.52 -10.66
CA SER A 392 29.15 0.26 -9.92
C SER A 392 28.50 0.37 -8.52
N PRO A 393 27.89 -0.70 -7.99
CA PRO A 393 27.36 -0.72 -6.64
C PRO A 393 28.45 -0.39 -5.60
N PRO A 394 28.19 0.53 -4.66
CA PRO A 394 29.15 0.90 -3.63
C PRO A 394 29.52 -0.30 -2.75
N VAL A 395 30.71 -0.27 -2.18
CA VAL A 395 31.18 -1.30 -1.24
C VAL A 395 30.57 -1.03 0.13
N VAL A 396 29.82 -1.99 0.68
CA VAL A 396 29.23 -1.94 2.02
C VAL A 396 29.87 -3.04 2.87
N HIS A 397 30.37 -2.71 4.06
CA HIS A 397 31.02 -3.65 4.97
C HIS A 397 32.05 -4.60 4.31
N ARG A 398 32.88 -4.04 3.40
CA ARG A 398 33.94 -4.73 2.60
C ARG A 398 33.45 -5.59 1.44
N PHE A 399 32.15 -5.58 1.13
CA PHE A 399 31.59 -6.35 0.01
C PHE A 399 30.87 -5.44 -0.98
N SER A 400 31.06 -5.68 -2.28
CA SER A 400 30.24 -5.08 -3.34
C SER A 400 29.23 -6.12 -3.82
N ALA A 401 27.97 -5.70 -3.94
CA ALA A 401 26.90 -6.52 -4.48
C ALA A 401 27.15 -6.80 -5.97
N LYS A 402 26.96 -8.04 -6.40
CA LYS A 402 27.11 -8.42 -7.81
C LYS A 402 25.74 -8.67 -8.42
N LEU A 403 25.21 -7.68 -9.14
CA LEU A 403 23.93 -7.78 -9.84
C LEU A 403 24.16 -8.46 -11.20
N ARG A 404 23.43 -9.53 -11.50
CA ARG A 404 23.68 -10.42 -12.66
C ARG A 404 22.66 -10.24 -13.77
N TYR A 405 21.38 -10.35 -13.44
CA TYR A 405 20.30 -10.24 -14.41
C TYR A 405 19.02 -9.74 -13.74
N ALA A 406 18.08 -9.25 -14.54
CA ALA A 406 16.79 -8.74 -14.11
C ALA A 406 15.66 -9.32 -14.97
N HIS A 407 14.50 -9.56 -14.34
CA HIS A 407 13.29 -10.03 -15.01
C HIS A 407 12.04 -9.37 -14.38
N PRO A 408 10.90 -9.31 -15.08
CA PRO A 408 9.67 -8.76 -14.51
C PRO A 408 9.13 -9.70 -13.40
N GLY A 409 8.50 -9.12 -12.39
CA GLY A 409 7.88 -9.82 -11.26
C GLY A 409 6.42 -9.43 -11.00
N GLY A 410 5.81 -8.60 -11.85
CA GLY A 410 4.44 -8.10 -11.72
C GLY A 410 4.27 -6.69 -12.31
N ASN A 411 3.02 -6.28 -12.57
CA ASN A 411 2.69 -4.97 -13.19
C ASN A 411 2.09 -3.97 -12.19
N PHE A 412 1.37 -4.44 -11.16
CA PHE A 412 0.76 -3.61 -10.11
C PHE A 412 1.09 -4.16 -8.70
N PRO A 413 2.22 -3.76 -8.10
CA PRO A 413 3.24 -2.83 -8.59
C PRO A 413 4.06 -3.35 -9.77
N THR A 414 4.63 -2.43 -10.56
CA THR A 414 5.63 -2.77 -11.59
C THR A 414 6.89 -3.24 -10.90
N ARG A 415 7.03 -4.56 -10.80
CA ARG A 415 8.06 -5.23 -10.02
C ARG A 415 9.17 -5.72 -10.94
N ILE A 416 10.40 -5.34 -10.63
CA ILE A 416 11.60 -5.83 -11.32
C ILE A 416 12.42 -6.63 -10.32
N VAL A 417 12.59 -7.92 -10.61
CA VAL A 417 13.35 -8.83 -9.75
C VAL A 417 14.79 -8.90 -10.26
N ILE A 418 15.73 -8.48 -9.42
CA ILE A 418 17.17 -8.45 -9.71
C ILE A 418 17.84 -9.59 -8.96
N HIS A 419 18.49 -10.48 -9.72
CA HIS A 419 19.27 -11.58 -9.17
C HIS A 419 20.75 -11.23 -9.09
N GLY A 420 21.39 -11.67 -8.01
CA GLY A 420 22.80 -11.40 -7.81
C GLY A 420 23.42 -12.16 -6.65
N ASN A 421 24.54 -11.64 -6.18
CA ASN A 421 25.17 -12.10 -4.93
C ASN A 421 25.29 -10.92 -3.97
N ARG A 422 24.97 -11.17 -2.70
CA ARG A 422 24.95 -10.19 -1.62
C ARG A 422 24.06 -9.01 -1.96
N THR A 423 22.93 -9.28 -2.61
CA THR A 423 21.99 -8.25 -3.05
C THR A 423 21.31 -7.55 -1.87
N GLU A 424 21.27 -8.19 -0.71
CA GLU A 424 20.82 -7.60 0.56
C GLU A 424 21.65 -6.38 0.99
N HIS A 425 22.87 -6.19 0.46
CA HIS A 425 23.76 -5.09 0.79
C HIS A 425 23.66 -3.89 -0.17
N VAL A 426 22.72 -3.89 -1.12
CA VAL A 426 22.56 -2.79 -2.08
C VAL A 426 21.92 -1.57 -1.38
N PRO A 427 22.63 -0.43 -1.24
CA PRO A 427 22.08 0.74 -0.56
C PRO A 427 20.89 1.34 -1.31
N GLU A 428 19.95 1.91 -0.58
CA GLU A 428 18.75 2.55 -1.16
C GLU A 428 19.07 3.63 -2.20
N THR A 429 20.13 4.41 -1.98
CA THR A 429 20.58 5.42 -2.95
C THR A 429 20.90 4.80 -4.30
N TYR A 430 21.52 3.60 -4.30
CA TYR A 430 21.80 2.84 -5.51
C TYR A 430 20.53 2.21 -6.10
N GLN A 431 19.59 1.77 -5.26
CA GLN A 431 18.29 1.29 -5.73
C GLN A 431 17.52 2.39 -6.47
N ARG A 432 17.51 3.63 -5.94
CA ARG A 432 16.90 4.81 -6.58
C ARG A 432 17.57 5.13 -7.92
N TYR A 433 18.90 5.03 -7.98
CA TYR A 433 19.64 5.14 -9.23
C TYR A 433 19.14 4.11 -10.27
N LEU A 434 19.06 2.84 -9.90
CA LEU A 434 18.56 1.79 -10.80
C LEU A 434 17.11 2.03 -11.22
N ILE A 435 16.22 2.39 -10.29
CA ILE A 435 14.81 2.75 -10.57
C ILE A 435 14.74 3.84 -11.64
N ASN A 436 15.51 4.93 -11.47
CA ASN A 436 15.52 6.03 -12.44
C ASN A 436 16.04 5.60 -13.80
N ARG A 437 17.03 4.70 -13.85
CA ARG A 437 17.54 4.14 -15.12
C ARG A 437 16.51 3.26 -15.82
N PHE A 438 15.82 2.39 -15.08
CA PHE A 438 14.74 1.58 -15.64
C PHE A 438 13.59 2.46 -16.13
N ARG A 439 13.16 3.44 -15.33
CA ARG A 439 12.08 4.36 -15.71
C ARG A 439 12.38 5.09 -17.01
N ALA A 440 13.60 5.63 -17.15
CA ALA A 440 14.01 6.35 -18.34
C ALA A 440 14.08 5.45 -19.59
N GLU A 441 14.62 4.23 -19.47
CA GLU A 441 14.74 3.35 -20.64
C GLU A 441 13.38 2.79 -21.10
N PHE A 442 12.48 2.48 -20.16
CA PHE A 442 11.21 1.83 -20.46
C PHE A 442 10.05 2.81 -20.67
N ASP A 443 10.29 4.10 -20.50
CA ASP A 443 9.29 5.16 -20.62
C ASP A 443 8.07 4.87 -19.74
N LEU A 444 8.30 4.92 -18.43
CA LEU A 444 7.33 4.56 -17.39
C LEU A 444 6.86 5.79 -16.59
N PRO A 445 6.19 6.77 -17.23
CA PRO A 445 5.68 7.96 -16.55
C PRO A 445 4.56 7.57 -15.59
N GLY A 446 4.52 8.16 -14.40
CA GLY A 446 3.48 7.88 -13.41
C GLY A 446 3.42 6.44 -12.88
N VAL A 447 4.39 5.58 -13.21
CA VAL A 447 4.44 4.19 -12.72
C VAL A 447 5.48 4.04 -11.59
N PRO A 448 5.07 3.63 -10.38
CA PRO A 448 5.99 3.21 -9.33
C PRO A 448 6.73 1.93 -9.72
N ILE A 449 8.05 1.89 -9.55
CA ILE A 449 8.89 0.71 -9.82
C ILE A 449 9.38 0.13 -8.49
N GLN A 450 9.11 -1.15 -8.26
CA GLN A 450 9.56 -1.91 -7.09
C GLN A 450 10.72 -2.86 -7.45
N LEU A 451 11.90 -2.70 -6.83
CA LEU A 451 13.05 -3.58 -7.07
C LEU A 451 13.17 -4.70 -6.05
N VAL A 452 12.84 -5.93 -6.42
CA VAL A 452 13.01 -7.09 -5.52
C VAL A 452 14.38 -7.72 -5.75
N PHE A 453 15.20 -7.77 -4.71
CA PHE A 453 16.52 -8.37 -4.77
C PHE A 453 16.47 -9.82 -4.32
N ARG A 454 17.00 -10.73 -5.15
CA ARG A 454 17.13 -12.14 -4.82
C ARG A 454 18.58 -12.55 -4.88
N ASP A 455 19.07 -13.06 -3.76
CA ASP A 455 20.37 -13.69 -3.73
C ASP A 455 20.31 -15.04 -4.43
N SER A 456 21.36 -15.31 -5.20
CA SER A 456 21.61 -16.64 -5.76
C SER A 456 21.86 -17.58 -4.59
N ASP A 457 21.26 -18.78 -4.61
CA ASP A 457 21.59 -19.83 -3.64
C ASP A 457 23.10 -19.97 -3.56
N ASN A 458 23.67 -19.75 -2.38
CA ASN A 458 25.10 -19.89 -2.17
C ASN A 458 25.38 -21.39 -1.95
N PRO A 459 25.98 -22.11 -2.92
CA PRO A 459 26.23 -23.55 -2.80
C PRO A 459 27.23 -23.91 -1.68
N TYR A 460 27.81 -22.90 -1.01
CA TYR A 460 28.73 -23.06 0.13
C TYR A 460 28.11 -22.63 1.47
N ALA A 461 26.84 -22.24 1.52
CA ALA A 461 26.15 -21.96 2.78
C ALA A 461 26.21 -23.20 3.69
N GLY A 462 26.71 -23.04 4.92
CA GLY A 462 26.90 -24.14 5.87
C GLY A 462 28.19 -24.95 5.74
N ARG A 463 29.00 -24.78 4.68
CA ARG A 463 30.31 -25.45 4.56
C ARG A 463 31.38 -24.62 5.27
N ARG A 464 31.88 -25.10 6.41
CA ARG A 464 33.11 -24.55 7.03
C ARG A 464 34.24 -24.61 6.01
N ASN A 465 34.79 -23.45 5.65
CA ASN A 465 35.91 -23.34 4.74
C ASN A 465 37.09 -24.13 5.34
N LYS A 466 37.39 -25.33 4.79
CA LYS A 466 38.53 -26.13 5.23
C LYS A 466 39.79 -25.33 4.88
N LEU A 467 40.39 -24.72 5.91
CA LEU A 467 41.63 -23.96 5.75
C LEU A 467 42.65 -24.83 5.02
N THR A 468 43.20 -24.33 3.92
CA THR A 468 44.29 -25.01 3.22
C THR A 468 45.49 -25.15 4.15
N GLY A 469 46.35 -26.15 3.95
CA GLY A 469 47.53 -26.38 4.80
C GLY A 469 48.44 -25.14 4.93
N ARG A 470 48.47 -24.27 3.90
CA ARG A 470 49.15 -22.97 3.93
C ARG A 470 48.48 -21.98 4.88
N GLN A 471 47.15 -21.88 4.89
CA GLN A 471 46.39 -21.00 5.78
C GLN A 471 46.49 -21.45 7.25
N ILE A 472 46.52 -22.76 7.51
CA ILE A 472 46.75 -23.31 8.85
C ILE A 472 48.15 -22.92 9.35
N LYS A 473 49.20 -23.12 8.55
CA LYS A 473 50.58 -22.73 8.90
C LYS A 473 50.70 -21.22 9.14
N ARG A 474 50.03 -20.37 8.34
CA ARG A 474 50.02 -18.91 8.53
C ARG A 474 49.35 -18.52 9.84
N ARG A 475 48.21 -19.14 10.19
CA ARG A 475 47.48 -18.87 11.43
C ARG A 475 48.24 -19.35 12.68
N GLN A 476 48.95 -20.47 12.58
CA GLN A 476 49.84 -20.97 13.63
C GLN A 476 51.04 -20.04 13.86
N ARG A 477 51.66 -19.52 12.79
CA ARG A 477 52.75 -18.54 12.91
C ARG A 477 52.29 -17.24 13.59
N LEU A 478 51.13 -16.71 13.17
CA LEU A 478 50.57 -15.49 13.78
C LEU A 478 50.18 -15.67 15.24
N ARG A 479 49.73 -16.86 15.65
CA ARG A 479 49.45 -17.18 17.06
C ARG A 479 50.71 -17.28 17.92
N LYS A 480 51.83 -17.78 17.38
CA LYS A 480 53.13 -17.83 18.07
C LYS A 480 53.83 -16.48 18.20
N LEU A 481 53.36 -15.45 17.50
CA LEU A 481 53.93 -14.10 17.53
C LEU A 481 53.18 -13.16 18.49
N HIS A 482 51.99 -13.55 18.97
CA HIS A 482 51.12 -12.72 19.83
C HIS A 482 50.75 -13.40 21.15
N GLY A 483 51.38 -14.52 21.49
CA GLY A 483 51.33 -15.16 22.79
C GLY A 483 52.75 -15.44 23.23
#